data_AF-A0A4Y2WP04-F1
#
_entry.id   AF-A0A4Y2WP04-F1
#
_cell.length_a   1.000
_cell.length_b   1.000
_cell.length_c   1.000
_cell.angle_alpha   90.00
_cell.angle_beta   90.00
_cell.angle_gamma   90.00
#
_symmetry.space_group_name_H-M   'P 1'
#
loop_
_entity.id
_entity.type
_entity.pdbx_description
1 polymer ?
#
loop_
_entity_poly.entity_id
_entity_poly.type
_entity_poly.pdbx_seq_one_letter_code
_entity_poly.pdbx_strand_id
1 'polypeptide(L)'
;MAHATTPQIEVCRETLAGDPNNRWVDKSTINIVYSNGTFGQISDHSPFDGLVPVVANHFVYSSLDECQGVWKGSKIVGRDLLPPRRLDFYLDDYIKVAIEESKKIYQTNIADCEIEVGCFTHYGKAFLKPHNFHPETYAQFALQLAYYTMHGRPAPTYVTAATRQFYHGRTETMRSCFPEV
;
A
#
# COMPACT_ATOMS: atom_id res chain seq x y z
N MET A 1 -21.22 8.80 -3.82
CA MET A 1 -20.07 8.23 -3.10
C MET A 1 -19.63 9.24 -2.07
N ALA A 2 -19.27 8.84 -0.85
CA ALA A 2 -18.50 9.75 0.00
C ALA A 2 -17.06 9.69 -0.54
N HIS A 3 -16.57 10.81 -1.07
CA HIS A 3 -15.16 10.88 -1.44
C HIS A 3 -14.32 10.62 -0.18
N ALA A 4 -13.20 9.92 -0.32
CA ALA A 4 -12.23 9.88 0.76
C ALA A 4 -11.89 11.31 1.18
N THR A 5 -11.58 11.52 2.47
CA THR A 5 -11.14 12.85 2.90
C THR A 5 -9.90 13.21 2.07
N THR A 6 -9.78 14.47 1.65
CA THR A 6 -8.62 14.98 0.88
C THR A 6 -7.25 14.46 1.40
N PRO A 7 -7.05 14.28 2.73
CA PRO A 7 -5.82 13.67 3.26
C PRO A 7 -5.54 12.23 2.84
N GLN A 8 -6.55 11.38 2.60
CA GLN A 8 -6.34 9.96 2.29
C GLN A 8 -5.80 9.74 0.87
N ILE A 9 -6.40 10.42 -0.11
CA ILE A 9 -5.94 10.36 -1.51
C ILE A 9 -4.53 10.96 -1.65
N GLU A 10 -4.24 12.04 -0.92
CA GLU A 10 -2.93 12.68 -0.88
C GLU A 10 -1.88 11.73 -0.27
N VAL A 11 -2.16 11.11 0.88
CA VAL A 11 -1.25 10.13 1.48
C VAL A 11 -1.00 8.94 0.57
N CYS A 12 -2.04 8.41 -0.09
CA CYS A 12 -1.87 7.32 -1.07
C CYS A 12 -0.98 7.75 -2.25
N ARG A 13 -1.21 8.94 -2.80
CA ARG A 13 -0.43 9.48 -3.92
C ARG A 13 1.02 9.75 -3.54
N GLU A 14 1.28 10.42 -2.43
CA GLU A 14 2.64 10.74 -1.96
C GLU A 14 3.43 9.49 -1.53
N THR A 15 2.72 8.47 -1.04
CA THR A 15 3.34 7.20 -0.66
C THR A 15 3.73 6.39 -1.91
N LEU A 16 2.87 6.36 -2.94
CA LEU A 16 3.15 5.58 -4.16
C LEU A 16 4.09 6.31 -5.13
N ALA A 17 3.87 7.61 -5.33
CA ALA A 17 4.40 8.42 -6.42
C ALA A 17 5.00 9.76 -5.97
N GLY A 18 5.30 9.93 -4.68
CA GLY A 18 5.90 11.16 -4.13
C GLY A 18 7.38 11.33 -4.47
N ASP A 19 8.10 12.12 -3.68
CA ASP A 19 9.51 12.45 -3.96
C ASP A 19 10.44 11.21 -4.03
N PRO A 20 11.03 10.88 -5.19
CA PRO A 20 11.92 9.73 -5.35
C PRO A 20 13.27 9.93 -4.67
N ASN A 21 13.66 11.17 -4.32
CA ASN A 21 14.96 11.45 -3.70
C ASN A 21 15.01 11.04 -2.22
N ASN A 22 13.86 10.74 -1.62
CA ASN A 22 13.73 10.37 -0.21
C ASN A 22 13.15 8.96 -0.05
N ARG A 23 13.53 8.03 -0.94
CA ARG A 23 13.09 6.64 -0.95
C ARG A 23 14.27 5.72 -1.29
N TRP A 24 14.35 4.58 -0.63
CA TRP A 24 15.31 3.51 -0.96
C TRP A 24 14.55 2.23 -1.27
N VAL A 25 14.02 2.12 -2.49
CA VAL A 25 13.01 1.11 -2.90
C VAL A 25 13.50 -0.33 -2.86
N ASP A 26 14.82 -0.55 -2.89
CA ASP A 26 15.42 -1.88 -2.70
C ASP A 26 15.27 -2.40 -1.26
N LYS A 27 14.88 -1.54 -0.31
CA LYS A 27 14.60 -1.97 1.05
C LYS A 27 13.23 -2.63 1.09
N SER A 28 13.16 -3.80 1.75
CA SER A 28 11.92 -4.58 1.85
C SER A 28 10.73 -3.79 2.38
N THR A 29 10.95 -2.86 3.30
CA THR A 29 9.93 -1.92 3.79
C THR A 29 10.52 -0.52 3.94
N ILE A 30 9.73 0.48 3.56
CA ILE A 30 10.00 1.90 3.78
C ILE A 30 8.79 2.49 4.48
N ASN A 31 8.96 2.93 5.72
CA ASN A 31 7.94 3.67 6.45
C ASN A 31 8.15 5.17 6.21
N ILE A 32 7.12 5.84 5.71
CA ILE A 32 7.13 7.27 5.40
C ILE A 32 6.24 7.94 6.44
N VAL A 33 6.83 8.82 7.24
CA VAL A 33 6.11 9.61 8.24
C VAL A 33 6.15 11.07 7.82
N TYR A 34 4.98 11.64 7.53
CA TYR A 34 4.84 13.01 7.09
C TYR A 34 4.82 13.97 8.30
N SER A 35 5.16 15.23 8.07
CA SER A 35 5.24 16.26 9.11
C SER A 35 3.91 16.53 9.81
N ASN A 36 2.77 16.23 9.15
CA ASN A 36 1.43 16.32 9.72
C ASN A 36 1.03 15.10 10.57
N GLY A 37 1.93 14.13 10.76
CA GLY A 37 1.71 12.92 11.54
C GLY A 37 1.01 11.78 10.78
N THR A 38 0.59 11.99 9.53
CA THR A 38 0.15 10.89 8.68
C THR A 38 1.34 10.02 8.29
N PHE A 39 1.08 8.76 7.93
CA PHE A 39 2.12 7.85 7.51
C PHE A 39 1.64 6.91 6.41
N GLY A 40 2.60 6.41 5.62
CA GLY A 40 2.38 5.39 4.61
C GLY A 40 3.55 4.41 4.59
N GLN A 41 3.38 3.28 3.90
CA GLN A 41 4.44 2.29 3.74
C GLN A 41 4.55 1.85 2.28
N ILE A 42 5.78 1.84 1.76
CA ILE A 42 6.13 1.14 0.52
C ILE A 42 6.78 -0.18 0.92
N SER A 43 6.43 -1.26 0.22
CA SER A 43 7.05 -2.56 0.45
C SER A 43 7.50 -3.19 -0.85
N ASP A 44 8.71 -3.73 -0.88
CA ASP A 44 9.13 -4.65 -1.92
C ASP A 44 8.26 -5.91 -1.84
N HIS A 45 7.68 -6.32 -2.96
CA HIS A 45 6.73 -7.44 -3.03
C HIS A 45 7.45 -8.80 -3.23
N SER A 46 8.73 -8.81 -3.55
CA SER A 46 9.54 -10.01 -3.75
C SER A 46 9.59 -10.88 -2.47
N PRO A 47 9.95 -10.35 -1.29
CA PRO A 47 10.15 -11.17 -0.09
C PRO A 47 8.85 -11.65 0.58
N PHE A 48 7.73 -10.96 0.42
CA PHE A 48 6.49 -11.29 1.13
C PHE A 48 5.23 -10.81 0.41
N ASP A 49 4.09 -11.41 0.74
CA ASP A 49 2.76 -11.00 0.26
C ASP A 49 2.17 -9.90 1.12
N GLY A 50 1.22 -9.14 0.55
CA GLY A 50 0.63 -7.94 1.16
C GLY A 50 0.05 -8.11 2.57
N LEU A 51 -0.30 -9.31 3.01
CA LEU A 51 -0.77 -9.53 4.39
C LEU A 51 0.34 -9.27 5.43
N VAL A 52 1.61 -9.52 5.11
CA VAL A 52 2.74 -9.28 6.02
C VAL A 52 2.87 -7.79 6.38
N PRO A 53 3.00 -6.86 5.43
CA PRO A 53 3.07 -5.44 5.75
C PRO A 53 1.77 -4.91 6.37
N VAL A 54 0.60 -5.42 6.01
CA VAL A 54 -0.68 -5.03 6.64
C VAL A 54 -0.68 -5.38 8.14
N VAL A 55 -0.28 -6.60 8.50
CA VAL A 55 -0.22 -7.01 9.92
C VAL A 55 0.81 -6.19 10.69
N ALA A 56 1.98 -5.93 10.11
CA ALA A 56 3.02 -5.11 10.74
C ALA A 56 2.53 -3.66 10.98
N ASN A 57 1.90 -3.04 9.99
CA ASN A 57 1.32 -1.70 10.13
C ASN A 57 0.18 -1.65 11.13
N HIS A 58 -0.68 -2.67 11.13
CA HIS A 58 -1.76 -2.76 12.10
C HIS A 58 -1.22 -2.86 13.53
N PHE A 59 -0.16 -3.64 13.76
CA PHE A 59 0.49 -3.72 15.06
C PHE A 59 1.07 -2.36 15.51
N VAL A 60 1.76 -1.65 14.62
CA VAL A 60 2.30 -0.31 14.90
C VAL A 60 1.18 0.67 15.22
N TYR A 61 0.13 0.70 14.40
CA TYR A 61 -1.04 1.56 14.61
C TYR A 61 -1.71 1.29 15.96
N SER A 62 -2.02 0.03 16.27
CA SER A 62 -2.64 -0.35 17.54
C SER A 62 -1.74 0.01 18.74
N SER A 63 -0.42 -0.17 18.61
CA SER A 63 0.53 0.23 19.67
C SER A 63 0.57 1.74 19.89
N LEU A 64 0.44 2.53 18.81
CA LEU A 64 0.35 4.00 18.90
C LEU A 64 -0.97 4.44 19.52
N ASP A 65 -2.08 3.79 19.16
CA ASP A 65 -3.40 4.06 19.72
C ASP A 65 -3.47 3.71 21.22
N GLU A 66 -2.94 2.56 21.64
CA GLU A 66 -2.84 2.17 23.05
C GLU A 66 -2.03 3.16 23.91
N CYS A 67 -1.02 3.79 23.32
CA CYS A 67 -0.25 4.83 23.98
C CYS A 67 -0.77 6.25 23.72
N GLN A 68 -1.83 6.41 22.91
CA GLN A 68 -2.39 7.71 22.48
C GLN A 68 -1.31 8.63 21.88
N GLY A 69 -0.34 8.04 21.18
CA GLY A 69 0.83 8.72 20.64
C GLY A 69 1.83 9.25 21.70
N VAL A 70 1.61 8.96 22.98
CA VAL A 70 2.47 9.39 24.07
C VAL A 70 3.47 8.30 24.41
N TRP A 71 4.76 8.57 24.21
CA TRP A 71 5.84 7.68 24.64
C TRP A 71 5.78 7.47 26.16
N LYS A 72 5.42 6.26 26.58
CA LYS A 72 5.36 5.83 28.00
C LYS A 72 6.68 5.23 28.51
N GLY A 73 7.66 5.03 27.63
CA GLY A 73 8.99 4.52 28.00
C GLY A 73 9.87 5.57 28.67
N SER A 74 11.04 5.14 29.17
CA SER A 74 12.05 6.07 29.68
C SER A 74 12.46 7.07 28.61
N LYS A 75 12.46 8.37 28.93
CA LYS A 75 13.11 9.41 28.11
C LYS A 75 14.63 9.40 28.28
N ILE A 76 15.11 8.82 29.39
CA ILE A 76 16.52 8.59 29.64
C ILE A 76 16.91 7.35 28.84
N VAL A 77 17.57 7.58 27.72
CA VAL A 77 18.27 6.52 26.98
C VAL A 77 19.47 6.15 27.84
N GLY A 78 19.35 5.11 28.67
CA GLY A 78 20.42 4.62 29.54
C GLY A 78 21.59 3.96 28.79
N ARG A 79 21.82 4.37 27.54
CA ARG A 79 22.84 3.83 26.65
C ARG A 79 23.55 5.03 26.02
N ASP A 80 24.87 5.08 26.11
CA ASP A 80 25.68 5.98 25.31
C ASP A 80 25.59 5.56 23.84
N LEU A 81 24.51 5.97 23.17
CA LEU A 81 24.33 5.74 21.75
C LEU A 81 25.16 6.74 20.97
N LEU A 82 25.90 6.25 19.98
CA LEU A 82 26.54 7.11 19.01
C LEU A 82 25.48 7.92 18.26
N PRO A 83 25.74 9.21 17.97
CA PRO A 83 24.82 10.01 17.17
C PRO A 83 24.66 9.40 15.76
N PRO A 84 23.50 9.61 15.10
CA PRO A 84 23.31 9.19 13.71
C PRO A 84 24.43 9.71 12.81
N ARG A 85 24.96 8.83 11.94
CA ARG A 85 26.02 9.17 10.99
C ARG A 85 25.42 9.37 9.60
N ARG A 86 25.68 10.53 9.00
CA ARG A 86 25.40 10.77 7.58
C ARG A 86 26.17 9.78 6.72
N LEU A 87 25.51 9.24 5.69
CA LEU A 87 26.17 8.43 4.66
C LEU A 87 26.63 9.35 3.54
N ASP A 88 27.93 9.34 3.26
CA ASP A 88 28.52 10.11 2.17
C ASP A 88 28.74 9.20 0.96
N PHE A 89 28.21 9.63 -0.18
CA PHE A 89 28.35 8.94 -1.46
C PHE A 89 29.30 9.75 -2.35
N TYR A 90 30.29 9.06 -2.93
CA TYR A 90 31.20 9.64 -3.91
C TYR A 90 30.71 9.23 -5.28
N LEU A 91 30.30 10.22 -6.09
CA LEU A 91 29.67 9.98 -7.38
C LEU A 91 30.64 10.37 -8.50
N ASP A 92 30.86 9.44 -9.42
CA ASP A 92 31.51 9.74 -10.70
C ASP A 92 30.50 10.30 -11.72
N ASP A 93 30.99 10.68 -12.89
CA ASP A 93 30.12 11.29 -13.91
C ASP A 93 29.15 10.29 -14.52
N TYR A 94 29.50 8.99 -14.55
CA TYR A 94 28.61 7.93 -14.99
C TYR A 94 27.38 7.81 -14.08
N ILE A 95 27.58 7.75 -12.75
CA ILE A 95 26.49 7.65 -11.78
C ILE A 95 25.64 8.92 -11.79
N LYS A 96 26.24 10.10 -11.92
CA LYS A 96 25.49 11.36 -12.02
C LYS A 96 24.55 11.37 -13.22
N VAL A 97 25.02 10.93 -14.39
CA VAL A 97 24.18 10.82 -15.59
C VAL A 97 23.05 9.80 -15.37
N ALA A 98 23.36 8.63 -14.82
CA ALA A 98 22.35 7.59 -14.53
C ALA A 98 21.26 8.06 -13.55
N ILE A 99 21.60 8.87 -12.54
CA ILE A 99 20.64 9.47 -11.61
C ILE A 99 19.68 10.40 -12.37
N GLU A 100 20.20 11.29 -13.23
CA GLU A 100 19.37 12.23 -13.98
C GLU A 100 18.47 11.53 -15.03
N GLU A 101 18.96 10.45 -15.65
CA GLU A 101 18.13 9.61 -16.52
C GLU A 101 17.03 8.90 -15.73
N SER A 102 17.36 8.33 -14.58
CA SER A 102 16.39 7.65 -13.70
C SER A 102 15.30 8.60 -13.21
N LYS A 103 15.63 9.86 -12.90
CA LYS A 103 14.63 10.88 -12.54
C LYS A 103 13.65 11.16 -13.68
N LYS A 104 14.12 11.24 -14.92
CA LYS A 104 13.25 11.45 -16.10
C LYS A 104 12.31 10.27 -16.32
N ILE A 105 12.83 9.05 -16.19
CA ILE A 105 12.03 7.82 -16.27
C ILE A 105 10.96 7.82 -15.18
N TYR A 106 11.36 8.12 -13.94
CA TYR A 106 10.43 8.21 -12.81
C TYR A 106 9.31 9.22 -13.07
N GLN A 107 9.66 10.45 -13.47
CA GLN A 107 8.70 11.52 -13.79
C GLN A 107 7.72 11.11 -14.88
N THR A 108 8.20 10.43 -15.93
CA THR A 108 7.35 9.93 -17.01
C THR A 108 6.37 8.88 -16.50
N ASN A 109 6.85 7.92 -15.70
CA ASN A 109 6.01 6.84 -15.18
C ASN A 109 4.94 7.34 -14.19
N ILE A 110 5.27 8.28 -13.31
CA ILE A 110 4.29 8.80 -12.36
C ILE A 110 3.25 9.72 -13.00
N ALA A 111 3.58 10.35 -14.14
CA ALA A 111 2.64 11.20 -14.86
C ALA A 111 1.46 10.39 -15.46
N ASP A 112 1.68 9.10 -15.72
CA ASP A 112 0.67 8.15 -16.21
C ASP A 112 -0.04 7.39 -15.07
N CYS A 113 0.19 7.78 -13.80
CA CYS A 113 -0.40 7.13 -12.63
C CYS A 113 -1.63 7.89 -12.14
N GLU A 114 -2.82 7.32 -12.35
CA GLU A 114 -4.07 7.81 -11.79
C GLU A 114 -4.46 7.05 -10.51
N ILE A 115 -4.78 7.79 -9.45
CA ILE A 115 -5.19 7.23 -8.15
C ILE A 115 -6.47 7.94 -7.73
N GLU A 116 -7.51 7.15 -7.46
CA GLU A 116 -8.76 7.61 -6.87
C GLU A 116 -9.04 6.78 -5.61
N VAL A 117 -9.45 7.46 -4.53
CA VAL A 117 -9.84 6.80 -3.28
C VAL A 117 -11.29 7.15 -2.98
N GLY A 118 -12.17 6.16 -3.11
CA GLY A 118 -13.60 6.28 -2.85
C GLY A 118 -14.05 5.47 -1.64
N CYS A 119 -14.96 6.02 -0.84
CA CYS A 119 -15.62 5.28 0.22
C CYS A 119 -17.10 5.03 -0.14
N PHE A 120 -17.45 3.74 -0.26
CA PHE A 120 -18.84 3.35 -0.41
C PHE A 120 -19.50 3.25 0.98
N THR A 121 -20.44 4.15 1.26
CA THR A 121 -21.04 4.31 2.60
C THR A 121 -22.50 3.89 2.70
N HIS A 122 -23.12 3.39 1.63
CA HIS A 122 -24.56 3.07 1.64
C HIS A 122 -24.85 1.78 2.44
N TYR A 123 -23.97 0.80 2.36
CA TYR A 123 -24.06 -0.45 3.12
C TYR A 123 -22.69 -1.12 3.21
N GLY A 124 -22.62 -2.20 4.01
CA GLY A 124 -21.44 -3.05 4.13
C GLY A 124 -21.80 -4.48 4.50
N LYS A 125 -20.85 -5.20 5.11
CA LYS A 125 -21.00 -6.62 5.48
C LYS A 125 -22.29 -6.93 6.27
N ALA A 126 -22.75 -6.00 7.12
CA ALA A 126 -23.97 -6.18 7.92
C ALA A 126 -25.23 -6.34 7.05
N PHE A 127 -25.30 -5.64 5.92
CA PHE A 127 -26.40 -5.75 4.96
C PHE A 127 -26.35 -7.05 4.16
N LEU A 128 -25.15 -7.54 3.83
CA LEU A 128 -24.97 -8.75 3.02
C LEU A 128 -25.26 -10.05 3.78
N LYS A 129 -25.06 -10.04 5.11
CA LYS A 129 -25.14 -11.24 5.95
C LYS A 129 -26.52 -11.93 5.91
N PRO A 130 -27.67 -11.24 6.03
CA PRO A 130 -28.99 -11.89 5.94
C PRO A 130 -29.29 -12.51 4.57
N HIS A 131 -28.63 -12.04 3.51
CA HIS A 131 -28.78 -12.54 2.15
C HIS A 131 -27.82 -13.69 1.82
N ASN A 132 -27.03 -14.15 2.80
CA ASN A 132 -26.00 -15.19 2.62
C ASN A 132 -24.95 -14.85 1.55
N PHE A 133 -24.68 -13.56 1.30
CA PHE A 133 -23.62 -13.15 0.39
C PHE A 133 -22.28 -13.02 1.12
N HIS A 134 -21.25 -13.65 0.57
CA HIS A 134 -19.88 -13.43 1.00
C HIS A 134 -19.41 -12.02 0.54
N PRO A 135 -18.91 -11.15 1.45
CA PRO A 135 -18.60 -9.76 1.12
C PRO A 135 -17.57 -9.59 -0.01
N GLU A 136 -16.55 -10.43 -0.05
CA GLU A 136 -15.52 -10.38 -1.09
C GLU A 136 -16.09 -10.77 -2.45
N THR A 137 -16.89 -11.85 -2.51
CA THR A 137 -17.52 -12.31 -3.75
C THR A 137 -18.45 -11.23 -4.30
N TYR A 138 -19.23 -10.60 -3.42
CA TYR A 138 -20.10 -9.48 -3.78
C TYR A 138 -19.31 -8.30 -4.37
N ALA A 139 -18.19 -7.93 -3.76
CA ALA A 139 -17.33 -6.87 -4.28
C ALA A 139 -16.71 -7.24 -5.63
N GLN A 140 -16.30 -8.50 -5.82
CA GLN A 140 -15.76 -8.99 -7.10
C GLN A 140 -16.81 -8.92 -8.22
N PHE A 141 -18.07 -9.27 -7.95
CA PHE A 141 -19.15 -9.12 -8.94
C PHE A 141 -19.44 -7.66 -9.27
N ALA A 142 -19.40 -6.77 -8.28
CA ALA A 142 -19.54 -5.34 -8.53
C ALA A 142 -18.41 -4.80 -9.44
N LEU A 143 -17.17 -5.29 -9.27
CA LEU A 143 -16.05 -4.93 -10.15
C LEU A 143 -16.23 -5.47 -11.57
N GLN A 144 -16.68 -6.72 -11.74
CA GLN A 144 -17.01 -7.27 -13.06
C GLN A 144 -18.12 -6.48 -13.75
N LEU A 145 -19.20 -6.18 -13.03
CA LEU A 145 -20.32 -5.40 -13.57
C LEU A 145 -19.89 -3.98 -13.97
N ALA A 146 -19.07 -3.32 -13.15
CA ALA A 146 -18.52 -2.01 -13.48
C ALA A 146 -17.69 -2.06 -14.78
N TYR A 147 -16.79 -3.04 -14.89
CA TYR A 147 -15.96 -3.23 -16.09
C TYR A 147 -16.82 -3.52 -17.33
N TYR A 148 -17.78 -4.43 -17.21
CA TYR A 148 -18.69 -4.79 -18.30
C TYR A 148 -19.52 -3.57 -18.75
N THR A 149 -20.02 -2.77 -17.81
CA THR A 149 -20.79 -1.56 -18.12
C THR A 149 -19.97 -0.55 -18.92
N MET A 150 -18.68 -0.42 -18.62
CA MET A 150 -17.78 0.51 -19.30
C MET A 150 -17.30 0.01 -20.67
N HIS A 151 -17.12 -1.31 -20.82
CA HIS A 151 -16.40 -1.88 -21.97
C HIS A 151 -17.22 -2.87 -22.81
N GLY A 152 -18.45 -3.21 -22.41
CA GLY A 152 -19.34 -4.13 -23.11
C GLY A 152 -18.88 -5.60 -23.14
N ARG A 153 -17.89 -5.97 -22.32
CA ARG A 153 -17.34 -7.33 -22.23
C ARG A 153 -16.69 -7.57 -20.86
N PRO A 154 -16.61 -8.83 -20.38
CA PRO A 154 -15.86 -9.15 -19.17
C PRO A 154 -14.34 -9.04 -19.39
N ALA A 155 -13.57 -9.03 -18.30
CA ALA A 155 -12.11 -9.02 -18.33
C ALA A 155 -11.49 -10.11 -17.45
N PRO A 156 -10.37 -10.71 -17.89
CA PRO A 156 -9.55 -11.57 -17.05
C PRO A 156 -9.20 -10.85 -15.75
N THR A 157 -9.57 -11.45 -14.62
CA THR A 157 -9.40 -10.81 -13.31
C THR A 157 -8.55 -11.69 -12.41
N TYR A 158 -7.59 -11.05 -11.76
CA TYR A 158 -6.68 -11.65 -10.79
C TYR A 158 -7.15 -11.30 -9.39
N VAL A 159 -7.40 -12.31 -8.56
CA VAL A 159 -7.67 -12.13 -7.14
C VAL A 159 -6.68 -12.98 -6.35
N THR A 160 -5.99 -12.36 -5.40
CA THR A 160 -5.02 -13.04 -4.56
C THR A 160 -5.71 -14.00 -3.59
N ALA A 161 -5.37 -15.29 -3.63
CA ALA A 161 -5.78 -16.28 -2.64
C ALA A 161 -4.55 -16.71 -1.82
N ALA A 162 -4.56 -16.48 -0.51
CA ALA A 162 -3.41 -16.84 0.34
C ALA A 162 -3.30 -18.36 0.54
N THR A 163 -2.10 -18.92 0.36
CA THR A 163 -1.81 -20.35 0.57
C THR A 163 -0.98 -20.59 1.84
N ARG A 164 -0.96 -19.63 2.77
CA ARG A 164 -0.15 -19.62 4.00
C ARG A 164 -0.44 -20.76 4.99
N GLN A 165 -1.47 -21.57 4.75
CA GLN A 165 -1.73 -22.80 5.48
C GLN A 165 -0.70 -23.90 5.17
N PHE A 166 0.02 -23.79 4.04
CA PHE A 166 1.06 -24.71 3.63
C PHE A 166 2.46 -24.16 3.95
N TYR A 167 3.43 -25.06 4.14
CA TYR A 167 4.82 -24.69 4.36
C TYR A 167 5.35 -23.85 3.19
N HIS A 168 5.89 -22.67 3.48
CA HIS A 168 6.32 -21.67 2.49
C HIS A 168 5.23 -21.22 1.50
N GLY A 169 3.95 -21.39 1.85
CA GLY A 169 2.85 -20.91 1.03
C GLY A 169 2.89 -19.39 0.80
N ARG A 170 2.68 -18.98 -0.45
CA ARG A 170 2.54 -17.59 -0.90
C ARG A 170 1.08 -17.32 -1.28
N THR A 171 0.82 -17.24 -2.58
CA THR A 171 -0.49 -16.93 -3.15
C THR A 171 -0.78 -17.84 -4.33
N GLU A 172 -2.06 -18.14 -4.54
CA GLU A 172 -2.61 -18.65 -5.79
C GLU A 172 -3.56 -17.58 -6.38
N THR A 173 -3.86 -17.69 -7.66
CA THR A 173 -4.79 -16.84 -8.40
C THR A 173 -6.20 -17.42 -8.34
N MET A 174 -7.11 -16.73 -7.67
CA MET A 174 -8.54 -16.93 -7.87
C MET A 174 -8.99 -16.11 -9.09
N ARG A 175 -9.73 -16.73 -10.00
CA ARG A 175 -10.30 -16.10 -11.20
C ARG A 175 -11.76 -15.76 -10.94
N SER A 176 -12.07 -14.48 -10.69
CA SER A 176 -13.45 -14.03 -10.42
C SER A 176 -14.29 -13.75 -11.67
N CYS A 177 -13.69 -13.82 -12.85
CA CYS A 177 -14.38 -13.82 -14.14
C CYS A 177 -14.65 -15.26 -14.57
N PHE A 178 -15.90 -15.71 -14.46
CA PHE A 178 -16.36 -17.07 -14.80
C PHE A 178 -17.77 -17.00 -15.41
N PRO A 179 -18.28 -18.05 -16.10
CA PRO A 179 -19.44 -17.94 -16.99
C PRO A 179 -20.72 -17.36 -16.39
N GLU A 180 -20.96 -17.57 -15.10
CA GLU A 180 -22.11 -17.06 -14.37
C GLU A 180 -22.02 -15.57 -13.99
N VAL A 181 -20.88 -14.90 -14.27
CA VAL A 181 -20.55 -13.51 -13.91
C VAL A 181 -20.25 -12.68 -15.16
#